data_AF-A0A7S7ZJE7-F1
#
_entry.id   AF-A0A7S7ZJE7-F1
#
_cell.length_a   1.000
_cell.length_b   1.000
_cell.length_c   1.000
_cell.angle_alpha   90.00
_cell.angle_beta   90.00
_cell.angle_gamma   90.00
#
_symmetry.space_group_name_H-M   'P 1'
#
loop_
_entity.id
_entity.type
_entity.pdbx_description
1 polymer ?
#
loop_
_entity_poly.entity_id
_entity_poly.type
_entity_poly.pdbx_seq_one_letter_code
_entity_poly.pdbx_strand_id
1 'polypeptide(L)'
;MSDDVGYDPTKPLGNIGDEIVFENEHVRVWGLSLDPGERQPWHRHDLPYIVVPLTDGDNEMIFSDGRRKPTKETPGTALWREPGIPHELINRSGWRYRNILVELKLPGFSKS
;
A
#
# COMPACT_ATOMS: atom_id res chain seq x y z
N MET A 1 2.55 20.71 10.32
CA MET A 1 3.81 20.24 9.70
C MET A 1 4.02 18.85 10.26
N SER A 2 3.65 17.80 9.52
CA SER A 2 3.92 16.43 9.97
C SER A 2 5.41 16.18 9.74
N ASP A 3 6.15 15.92 10.81
CA ASP A 3 7.57 15.62 10.75
C ASP A 3 7.77 14.43 9.79
N ASP A 4 8.51 14.67 8.70
CA ASP A 4 8.88 13.65 7.72
C ASP A 4 9.94 12.75 8.38
N VAL A 5 9.50 11.90 9.31
CA VAL A 5 10.36 10.93 9.97
C VAL A 5 10.67 9.88 8.91
N GLY A 6 11.83 10.03 8.28
CA GLY A 6 12.35 9.09 7.29
C GLY A 6 12.37 7.65 7.82
N TYR A 7 12.56 6.70 6.90
CA TYR A 7 12.54 5.28 7.23
C TYR A 7 13.54 4.93 8.34
N ASP A 8 13.04 4.34 9.43
CA ASP A 8 13.83 3.81 10.53
C ASP A 8 13.74 2.28 10.52
N PRO A 9 14.80 1.55 10.11
CA PRO A 9 14.77 0.10 10.00
C PRO A 9 14.67 -0.62 11.37
N THR A 10 14.82 0.10 12.48
CA THR A 10 14.69 -0.46 13.83
C THR A 10 13.25 -0.48 14.34
N LYS A 11 12.36 0.29 13.70
CA LYS A 11 10.94 0.33 14.06
C LYS A 11 10.16 -0.79 13.36
N PRO A 12 9.13 -1.34 14.01
CA PRO A 12 8.24 -2.30 13.36
C PRO A 12 7.51 -1.63 12.19
N LEU A 13 7.33 -2.38 11.11
CA LEU A 13 6.47 -1.97 9.99
C LEU A 13 5.00 -2.10 10.38
N GLY A 14 4.17 -1.22 9.81
CA GLY A 14 2.72 -1.27 9.89
C GLY A 14 2.10 -2.28 8.94
N ASN A 15 0.77 -2.35 8.97
CA ASN A 15 -0.02 -3.21 8.11
C ASN A 15 -0.14 -2.68 6.68
N ILE A 16 -0.50 -3.59 5.77
CA ILE A 16 -0.75 -3.30 4.34
C ILE A 16 -2.12 -2.60 4.12
N GLY A 17 -3.02 -2.65 5.09
CA GLY A 17 -4.27 -1.89 5.10
C GLY A 17 -4.80 -1.75 6.52
N ASP A 18 -5.95 -1.09 6.65
CA ASP A 18 -6.60 -0.82 7.93
C ASP A 18 -7.28 -2.07 8.49
N GLU A 19 -7.83 -2.90 7.60
CA GLU A 19 -8.55 -4.12 7.96
C GLU A 19 -8.35 -5.24 6.93
N ILE A 20 -8.42 -6.49 7.38
CA ILE A 20 -8.54 -7.66 6.50
C ILE A 20 -10.04 -7.87 6.25
N VAL A 21 -10.49 -7.64 5.02
CA VAL A 21 -11.91 -7.79 4.63
C VAL A 21 -12.24 -9.21 4.17
N PHE A 22 -11.22 -9.97 3.76
CA PHE A 22 -11.36 -11.38 3.39
C PHE A 22 -10.00 -12.09 3.44
N GLU A 23 -9.98 -13.35 3.87
CA GLU A 23 -8.78 -14.18 3.83
C GLU A 23 -9.13 -15.65 3.61
N ASN A 24 -8.41 -16.32 2.72
CA ASN A 24 -8.42 -17.77 2.56
C ASN A 24 -7.01 -18.29 2.26
N GLU A 25 -6.90 -19.53 1.80
CA GLU A 25 -5.61 -20.16 1.46
C GLU A 25 -4.92 -19.56 0.22
N HIS A 26 -5.67 -18.88 -0.66
CA HIS A 26 -5.16 -18.32 -1.91
C HIS A 26 -4.88 -16.82 -1.84
N VAL A 27 -5.65 -16.09 -1.05
CA VAL A 27 -5.57 -14.63 -1.01
C VAL A 27 -5.73 -14.07 0.41
N ARG A 28 -5.18 -12.88 0.61
CA ARG A 28 -5.56 -11.97 1.69
C ARG A 28 -6.00 -10.65 1.07
N VAL A 29 -7.15 -10.15 1.49
CA VAL A 29 -7.74 -8.92 0.96
C VAL A 29 -7.79 -7.88 2.07
N TRP A 30 -7.21 -6.72 1.80
CA TRP A 30 -7.16 -5.58 2.70
C TRP A 30 -8.09 -4.47 2.20
N GLY A 31 -8.70 -3.75 3.14
CA GLY A 31 -9.29 -2.44 2.91
C GLY A 31 -8.35 -1.33 3.39
N LEU A 32 -8.22 -0.27 2.61
CA LEU A 32 -7.48 0.95 2.99
C LEU A 32 -8.36 2.18 2.78
N SER A 33 -8.30 3.11 3.73
CA SER A 33 -8.93 4.43 3.66
C SER A 33 -8.00 5.48 4.23
N LEU A 34 -7.60 6.45 3.41
CA LEU A 34 -6.76 7.58 3.82
C LEU A 34 -7.49 8.90 3.60
N ASP A 35 -7.66 9.70 4.65
CA ASP A 35 -8.12 11.08 4.53
C ASP A 35 -7.08 11.97 3.82
N PRO A 36 -7.46 13.17 3.34
CA PRO A 36 -6.52 14.09 2.72
C PRO A 36 -5.29 14.36 3.59
N GLY A 37 -4.11 14.07 3.06
CA GLY A 37 -2.83 14.22 3.76
C GLY A 37 -2.47 13.10 4.73
N GLU A 38 -3.35 12.12 4.95
CA GLU A 38 -3.01 10.95 5.76
C GLU A 38 -1.99 10.05 5.08
N ARG A 39 -1.29 9.31 5.94
CA ARG A 39 -0.25 8.36 5.55
C ARG A 39 -0.67 6.95 5.93
N GLN A 40 -0.57 6.03 4.98
CA GLN A 40 -0.38 4.64 5.34
C GLN A 40 1.05 4.49 5.89
N PRO A 41 1.24 4.00 7.13
CA PRO A 41 2.56 3.88 7.74
C PRO A 41 3.52 3.04 6.90
N TRP A 42 4.83 3.15 7.18
CA TRP A 42 5.86 2.29 6.58
C TRP A 42 5.45 0.83 6.66
N HIS A 43 5.29 0.18 5.51
CA HIS A 43 4.88 -1.21 5.36
C HIS A 43 5.68 -1.87 4.22
N ARG A 44 5.57 -3.19 4.11
CA ARG A 44 6.24 -3.96 3.06
C ARG A 44 5.31 -5.05 2.56
N HIS A 45 5.27 -5.23 1.23
CA HIS A 45 4.60 -6.37 0.61
C HIS A 45 5.65 -7.46 0.37
N ASP A 46 5.43 -8.61 1.01
CA ASP A 46 6.25 -9.81 0.81
C ASP A 46 5.69 -10.72 -0.30
N LEU A 47 4.47 -10.44 -0.78
CA LEU A 47 3.76 -11.19 -1.83
C LEU A 47 3.37 -10.28 -3.00
N PRO A 48 3.22 -10.81 -4.22
CA PRO A 48 2.60 -10.07 -5.32
C PRO A 48 1.16 -9.70 -4.98
N TYR A 49 0.71 -8.56 -5.46
CA TYR A 49 -0.61 -8.04 -5.12
C TYR A 49 -1.25 -7.22 -6.24
N ILE A 50 -2.56 -7.07 -6.14
CA ILE A 50 -3.38 -6.21 -7.01
C ILE A 50 -3.99 -5.12 -6.16
N VAL A 51 -3.87 -3.87 -6.59
CA VAL A 51 -4.63 -2.74 -6.04
C VAL A 51 -5.83 -2.48 -6.93
N VAL A 52 -7.02 -2.39 -6.32
CA VAL A 52 -8.29 -2.02 -6.96
C VAL A 52 -8.78 -0.72 -6.30
N PRO A 53 -8.57 0.44 -6.94
CA PRO A 53 -9.03 1.72 -6.41
C PRO A 53 -10.57 1.76 -6.37
N LEU A 54 -11.12 2.25 -5.26
CA LEU A 54 -12.55 2.50 -5.10
C LEU A 54 -12.91 3.98 -5.31
N THR A 55 -11.91 4.86 -5.21
CA THR A 55 -11.99 6.30 -5.52
C THR A 55 -10.84 6.68 -6.45
N ASP A 56 -10.90 7.86 -7.06
CA ASP A 56 -9.71 8.43 -7.66
C ASP A 56 -8.62 8.62 -6.59
N GLY A 57 -7.37 8.48 -6.98
CA GLY A 57 -6.21 8.65 -6.12
C GLY A 57 -5.15 9.51 -6.79
N ASP A 58 -4.75 10.58 -6.11
CA ASP A 58 -3.46 11.24 -6.34
C ASP A 58 -2.62 10.95 -5.10
N ASN A 59 -1.73 9.98 -5.21
CA ASN A 59 -0.95 9.50 -4.07
C ASN A 59 0.55 9.65 -4.35
N GLU A 60 1.35 9.60 -3.30
CA GLU A 60 2.80 9.55 -3.39
C GLU A 60 3.33 8.38 -2.57
N MET A 61 4.05 7.48 -3.22
CA MET A 61 4.83 6.44 -2.54
C MET A 61 6.21 6.98 -2.21
N ILE A 62 6.66 6.76 -0.98
CA ILE A 62 8.03 7.08 -0.54
C ILE A 62 8.69 5.78 -0.10
N PHE A 63 9.79 5.42 -0.74
CA PHE A 63 10.49 4.15 -0.52
C PHE A 63 11.65 4.32 0.46
N SER A 64 12.04 3.23 1.12
CA SER A 64 13.12 3.22 2.12
C SER A 64 14.50 3.57 1.54
N ASP A 65 14.68 3.52 0.23
CA ASP A 65 15.89 3.94 -0.48
C ASP A 65 15.87 5.43 -0.90
N GLY A 66 14.85 6.18 -0.46
CA GLY A 66 14.67 7.60 -0.74
C GLY A 66 13.97 7.91 -2.06
N ARG A 67 13.66 6.90 -2.91
CA ARG A 67 12.86 7.14 -4.11
C ARG A 67 11.46 7.62 -3.73
N ARG A 68 10.91 8.51 -4.55
CA ARG A 68 9.52 8.96 -4.49
C ARG A 68 8.84 8.70 -5.82
N LYS A 69 7.59 8.25 -5.77
CA LYS A 69 6.82 7.92 -6.97
C LYS A 69 5.38 8.42 -6.81
N PRO A 70 4.93 9.41 -7.60
CA PRO A 70 3.52 9.73 -7.66
C PRO A 70 2.74 8.57 -8.31
N THR A 71 1.53 8.32 -7.85
CA THR A 71 0.57 7.41 -8.48
C THR A 71 -0.71 8.17 -8.82
N LYS A 72 -1.29 7.80 -9.96
CA LYS A 72 -2.64 8.19 -10.34
C LYS A 72 -3.47 6.93 -10.49
N GLU A 73 -4.51 6.85 -9.69
CA GLU A 73 -5.34 5.66 -9.55
C GLU A 73 -6.77 6.01 -9.88
N THR A 74 -7.44 5.13 -10.62
CA THR A 74 -8.78 5.37 -11.16
C THR A 74 -9.72 4.23 -10.75
N PRO A 75 -10.92 4.53 -10.26
CA PRO A 75 -11.91 3.52 -9.89
C PRO A 75 -12.16 2.51 -11.01
N GLY A 76 -12.35 1.25 -10.62
CA GLY A 76 -12.64 0.16 -11.55
C GLY A 76 -11.43 -0.34 -12.36
N THR A 77 -10.23 0.18 -12.10
CA THR A 77 -8.98 -0.37 -12.63
C THR A 77 -8.38 -1.41 -11.67
N ALA A 78 -7.46 -2.23 -12.18
CA ALA A 78 -6.69 -3.19 -11.39
C ALA A 78 -5.19 -3.02 -11.69
N LEU A 79 -4.39 -2.87 -10.65
CA LEU A 79 -2.98 -2.51 -10.74
C LEU A 79 -2.13 -3.63 -10.14
N TRP A 80 -1.44 -4.41 -11.00
CA TRP A 80 -0.47 -5.42 -10.56
C TRP A 80 0.78 -4.79 -9.95
N ARG A 81 1.29 -5.36 -8.87
CA ARG A 81 2.54 -4.97 -8.22
C ARG A 81 3.31 -6.19 -7.74
N GLU A 82 4.62 -6.13 -7.91
CA GLU A 82 5.56 -7.09 -7.34
C GLU A 82 5.87 -6.77 -5.87
N PRO A 83 6.35 -7.74 -5.08
CA PRO A 83 6.97 -7.47 -3.78
C PRO A 83 8.07 -6.42 -3.89
N GLY A 84 8.31 -5.71 -2.79
CA GLY A 84 9.25 -4.59 -2.81
C GLY A 84 9.86 -4.27 -1.46
N ILE A 85 10.71 -3.25 -1.45
CA ILE A 85 11.27 -2.68 -0.23
C ILE A 85 10.19 -1.93 0.57
N PRO A 86 10.42 -1.67 1.87
CA PRO A 86 9.50 -0.88 2.67
C PRO A 86 9.18 0.48 2.03
N HIS A 87 7.93 0.86 2.10
CA HIS A 87 7.45 2.16 1.65
C HIS A 87 6.28 2.65 2.48
N GLU A 88 5.99 3.93 2.38
CA GLU A 88 4.75 4.54 2.85
C GLU A 88 3.98 5.10 1.66
N LEU A 89 2.67 5.29 1.86
CA LEU A 89 1.78 5.90 0.89
C LEU A 89 1.14 7.14 1.52
N ILE A 90 1.18 8.26 0.83
CA ILE A 90 0.53 9.50 1.26
C ILE A 90 -0.60 9.81 0.29
N ASN A 91 -1.79 10.04 0.81
CA ASN A 91 -2.88 10.60 0.02
C ASN A 91 -2.62 12.10 -0.21
N ARG A 92 -2.24 12.47 -1.44
CA ARG A 92 -1.99 13.86 -1.85
C ARG A 92 -3.24 14.53 -2.43
N SER A 93 -4.32 13.78 -2.62
CA SER A 93 -5.57 14.32 -3.12
C SER A 93 -6.29 15.17 -2.07
N GLY A 94 -7.23 15.99 -2.54
CA GLY A 94 -8.11 16.79 -1.68
C GLY A 94 -9.33 16.03 -1.16
N TRP A 95 -9.40 14.71 -1.36
CA TRP A 95 -10.52 13.85 -0.96
C TRP A 95 -10.03 12.56 -0.29
N ARG A 96 -10.94 11.79 0.30
CA ARG A 96 -10.62 10.50 0.89
C ARG A 96 -10.30 9.49 -0.20
N TYR A 97 -9.10 8.92 -0.16
CA TYR A 97 -8.68 7.84 -1.04
C TYR A 97 -9.02 6.48 -0.43
N ARG A 98 -9.60 5.58 -1.23
CA ARG A 98 -9.93 4.21 -0.80
C ARG A 98 -9.51 3.19 -1.84
N ASN A 99 -8.99 2.06 -1.38
CA ASN A 99 -8.72 0.92 -2.25
C ASN A 99 -9.07 -0.42 -1.57
N ILE A 100 -9.12 -1.46 -2.40
CA ILE A 100 -9.00 -2.85 -1.99
C ILE A 100 -7.67 -3.36 -2.50
N LEU A 101 -6.93 -4.05 -1.64
CA LEU A 101 -5.67 -4.67 -2.01
C LEU A 101 -5.75 -6.18 -1.83
N VAL A 102 -5.46 -6.93 -2.90
CA VAL A 102 -5.50 -8.40 -2.91
C VAL A 102 -4.08 -8.93 -2.97
N GLU A 103 -3.57 -9.43 -1.85
CA GLU A 103 -2.31 -10.20 -1.79
C GLU A 103 -2.54 -11.64 -2.26
N LEU A 104 -1.63 -12.16 -3.09
CA LEU A 104 -1.70 -13.51 -3.63
C LEU A 104 -0.78 -14.46 -2.85
N LYS A 105 -1.36 -15.46 -2.19
CA LYS A 105 -0.66 -16.55 -1.49
C LYS A 105 -0.36 -17.67 -2.48
N LEU A 106 0.65 -17.44 -3.31
CA LEU A 106 1.03 -18.40 -4.35
C LEU A 106 1.76 -19.60 -3.72
N PRO A 107 1.37 -20.85 -4.07
CA PRO A 107 2.14 -22.03 -3.69
C PRO A 107 3.57 -21.93 -4.25
N GLY A 108 4.57 -22.04 -3.38
CA GLY A 108 5.98 -22.04 -3.79
C GLY A 108 6.62 -20.66 -4.00
N PHE A 109 5.95 -19.56 -3.65
CA PHE A 109 6.61 -18.25 -3.57
C PHE A 109 7.52 -18.23 -2.32
N SER A 110 8.74 -18.72 -2.46
CA SER A 110 9.82 -18.55 -1.49
C SER A 110 10.50 -17.20 -1.75
N LYS A 111 10.84 -16.46 -0.69
CA LYS A 111 11.82 -15.36 -0.78
C LYS A 111 13.07 -15.93 -1.48
N SER A 112 13.40 -15.39 -2.64
CA SER A 112 14.73 -15.56 -3.27
C SER A 112 15.75 -14.71 -2.54
#